data_AF-A0A658NN63-F1
#
_entry.id   AF-A0A658NN63-F1
#
_cell.length_a   1.000
_cell.length_b   1.000
_cell.length_c   1.000
_cell.angle_alpha   90.00
_cell.angle_beta   90.00
_cell.angle_gamma   90.00
#
_symmetry.space_group_name_H-M   'P 1'
#
loop_
_entity.id
_entity.type
_entity.pdbx_description
1 polymer ?
#
loop_
_entity_poly.entity_id
_entity_poly.type
_entity_poly.pdbx_seq_one_letter_code
_entity_poly.pdbx_strand_id
1 'polypeptide(L)' 'YNDSLCQRGALLLWIDKDMEWAGAPSGQRGRSPSFSDAAIQFCLMIKNLYGLALRQTTGMVRSLLRLAGLEWDVPDFST' A
#
# COMPACT_ATOMS: atom_id res chain seq x y z
N TYR A 1 25.65 -9.92 16.55
CA TYR A 1 24.49 -9.84 17.47
C TYR A 1 23.57 -8.68 17.11
N ASN A 2 24.07 -7.44 17.03
CA ASN A 2 23.25 -6.30 16.61
C ASN A 2 22.76 -6.43 15.16
N ASP A 3 23.64 -6.84 14.23
CA ASP A 3 23.24 -7.03 12.82
C ASP A 3 22.09 -8.02 12.64
N SER A 4 22.10 -9.12 13.40
CA SER A 4 21.02 -10.11 13.37
C SER A 4 19.71 -9.59 13.98
N LEU A 5 19.75 -8.59 14.86
CA LEU A 5 18.54 -7.92 15.36
C LEU A 5 18.03 -6.91 14.33
N CYS A 6 18.91 -6.13 13.69
CA CYS A 6 18.56 -5.23 12.60
C CYS A 6 17.92 -5.99 11.42
N GLN A 7 18.49 -7.13 11.02
CA GLN A 7 17.96 -7.96 9.93
C GLN A 7 16.55 -8.50 10.20
N ARG A 8 16.16 -8.74 11.45
CA ARG A 8 14.80 -9.18 11.78
C ARG A 8 13.75 -8.09 11.56
N GLY A 9 14.15 -6.83 11.65
CA GLY A 9 13.30 -5.68 11.35
C GLY A 9 13.47 -5.15 9.92
N ALA A 10 14.39 -5.70 9.15
CA ALA A 10 14.63 -5.27 7.78
C ALA A 10 13.49 -5.73 6.87
N LEU A 11 12.87 -4.79 6.16
CA LEU A 11 11.82 -5.06 5.20
C LEU A 11 12.37 -4.91 3.79
N LEU A 12 12.18 -5.94 2.96
CA LEU A 12 12.41 -5.87 1.52
C LEU A 12 11.05 -5.93 0.81
N LEU A 13 10.74 -4.92 0.01
CA LEU A 13 9.52 -4.86 -0.79
C LEU A 13 9.87 -4.88 -2.27
N TRP A 14 9.26 -5.82 -3.01
CA TRP A 14 9.26 -5.80 -4.46
C TRP A 14 7.93 -5.22 -4.93
N ILE A 15 7.99 -4.12 -5.67
CA ILE A 15 6.83 -3.46 -6.23
C ILE A 15 7.01 -3.43 -7.74
N ASP A 16 6.11 -4.10 -8.44
CA ASP A 16 6.03 -4.04 -9.89
C ASP A 16 5.49 -2.69 -10.32
N LYS A 17 6.22 -1.96 -11.16
CA LYS A 17 5.84 -0.60 -11.60
C LYS A 17 4.69 -0.62 -12.61
N ASP A 18 4.49 -1.74 -13.29
CA ASP A 18 3.45 -1.91 -14.29
C ASP A 18 2.13 -2.43 -13.67
N MET A 19 2.11 -2.58 -12.34
CA MET A 19 0.94 -3.01 -11.59
C MET A 19 -0.21 -1.99 -11.71
N GLU A 20 -1.40 -2.48 -12.05
CA GLU A 20 -2.62 -1.67 -12.07
C GLU A 20 -2.97 -1.23 -10.65
N TRP A 21 -2.57 -0.01 -10.30
CA TRP A 21 -2.82 0.56 -8.98
C TRP A 21 -4.18 1.27 -8.89
N ALA A 22 -4.54 1.99 -9.95
CA ALA A 22 -5.84 2.63 -10.08
C ALA A 22 -6.92 1.59 -10.38
N GLY A 23 -8.13 1.82 -9.88
CA GLY A 23 -9.26 0.94 -10.14
C GLY A 23 -9.76 1.06 -11.58
N ALA A 24 -10.14 -0.07 -12.17
CA ALA A 24 -10.78 -0.08 -13.49
C ALA A 24 -12.25 0.37 -13.39
N PRO A 25 -12.76 1.15 -14.37
CA PRO A 25 -14.16 1.53 -14.40
C PRO A 25 -15.04 0.27 -14.54
N SER A 26 -15.93 0.03 -13.58
CA SER A 26 -16.74 -1.21 -13.56
C SER A 26 -17.87 -1.21 -14.60
N GLY A 27 -18.22 -0.03 -15.14
CA GLY A 27 -19.35 0.14 -16.06
C GLY A 27 -20.74 -0.11 -15.45
N GLN A 28 -20.81 -0.43 -14.15
CA GLN A 28 -22.06 -0.71 -13.44
C GLN A 28 -22.64 0.55 -12.79
N ARG A 29 -23.95 0.53 -12.52
CA ARG A 29 -24.61 1.58 -11.73
C ARG A 29 -24.04 1.57 -10.31
N GLY A 30 -23.36 2.64 -9.92
CA GLY A 30 -22.70 2.78 -8.62
C GLY A 30 -21.43 3.62 -8.71
N ARG A 31 -20.65 3.64 -7.64
CA ARG A 31 -19.34 4.30 -7.62
C ARG A 31 -18.30 3.38 -8.26
N SER A 32 -17.60 3.87 -9.28
CA SER A 32 -16.43 3.17 -9.83
C SER A 32 -15.32 3.09 -8.77
N PRO A 33 -14.63 1.94 -8.65
CA PRO A 33 -13.53 1.81 -7.71
C PRO A 33 -12.39 2.76 -8.10
N SER A 34 -11.90 3.54 -7.13
CA SER A 34 -10.76 4.44 -7.33
C SER A 34 -9.42 3.68 -7.31
N PHE A 35 -9.38 2.51 -6.66
CA PHE A 35 -8.19 1.70 -6.45
C PHE A 35 -8.44 0.26 -6.89
N SER A 36 -7.38 -0.43 -7.34
CA SER A 36 -7.46 -1.85 -7.64
C SER A 36 -7.52 -2.69 -6.35
N ASP A 37 -8.03 -3.91 -6.47
CA ASP A 37 -8.03 -4.88 -5.37
C ASP A 37 -6.60 -5.13 -4.86
N ALA A 38 -5.63 -5.09 -5.76
CA ALA A 38 -4.24 -5.34 -5.43
C ALA A 38 -3.62 -4.18 -4.62
N ALA A 39 -3.98 -2.92 -4.92
CA ALA A 39 -3.61 -1.76 -4.10
C ALA A 39 -4.23 -1.85 -2.69
N ILE A 40 -5.49 -2.29 -2.59
CA ILE A 40 -6.18 -2.49 -1.31
C ILE A 40 -5.51 -3.60 -0.49
N GLN A 41 -5.24 -4.75 -1.11
CA GLN A 41 -4.56 -5.88 -0.46
C GLN A 41 -3.16 -5.49 0.02
N PHE A 42 -2.40 -4.72 -0.77
CA PHE A 42 -1.10 -4.21 -0.35
C PHE A 42 -1.21 -3.37 0.93
N CYS A 43 -2.16 -2.44 0.98
CA CYS A 43 -2.37 -1.61 2.17
C CYS A 43 -2.77 -2.44 3.39
N LEU A 44 -3.68 -3.41 3.21
CA LEU A 44 -4.10 -4.31 4.30
C LEU A 44 -2.97 -5.23 4.79
N MET A 45 -2.10 -5.67 3.89
CA MET A 45 -0.92 -6.46 4.24
C MET A 45 0.02 -5.66 5.15
N ILE A 46 0.36 -4.41 4.78
CA ILE A 46 1.21 -3.54 5.60
C ILE A 46 0.56 -3.25 6.95
N LYS A 47 -0.76 -2.98 6.97
CA LYS A 47 -1.52 -2.79 8.21
C LYS A 47 -1.36 -3.99 9.16
N ASN A 48 -1.57 -5.20 8.64
CA ASN A 48 -1.54 -6.42 9.44
C ASN A 48 -0.10 -6.81 9.86
N LEU A 49 0.87 -6.65 8.96
CA LEU A 49 2.28 -6.96 9.23
C LEU A 49 2.84 -6.14 10.39
N TYR A 50 2.45 -4.87 10.48
CA TYR A 50 2.93 -3.95 11.50
C TYR A 50 1.93 -3.67 12.63
N GLY A 51 0.75 -4.31 12.61
CA GLY A 51 -0.29 -4.10 13.61
C GLY A 51 -0.79 -2.66 13.72
N LEU A 52 -0.77 -1.91 12.61
CA LEU A 52 -1.07 -0.48 12.58
C LEU A 52 -2.57 -0.18 12.48
N ALA A 53 -2.98 0.99 12.96
CA ALA A 53 -4.29 1.54 12.61
C ALA A 53 -4.34 1.95 11.12
N LEU A 54 -5.53 2.02 10.53
CA LEU A 54 -5.68 2.32 9.09
C LEU A 54 -5.05 3.67 8.71
N ARG A 55 -5.27 4.73 9.49
CA ARG A 55 -4.68 6.06 9.26
C ARG A 55 -3.15 6.06 9.33
N GLN A 56 -2.56 5.27 10.23
CA GLN A 56 -1.11 5.13 10.34
C GLN A 56 -0.54 4.35 9.15
N THR A 57 -1.27 3.33 8.70
CA THR A 57 -0.93 2.54 7.51
C THR A 57 -0.89 3.43 6.27
N THR A 58 -1.87 4.33 6.08
CA THR A 58 -1.89 5.27 4.94
C THR A 58 -0.62 6.12 4.87
N GLY A 59 -0.16 6.66 6.02
CA GLY A 59 1.08 7.43 6.09
C GLY A 59 2.34 6.61 5.81
N MET A 60 2.41 5.38 6.32
CA MET A 60 3.52 4.46 6.07
C MET A 60 3.58 4.04 4.60
N VAL A 61 2.46 3.63 4.01
CA VAL A 61 2.36 3.24 2.60
C VAL A 61 2.77 4.40 1.70
N ARG A 62 2.31 5.63 1.98
CA ARG A 62 2.71 6.82 1.22
C ARG A 62 4.23 7.02 1.24
N SER A 63 4.87 6.79 2.39
CA SER A 63 6.32 6.91 2.54
C SER A 63 7.06 5.80 1.78
N LEU A 64 6.54 4.57 1.80
CA LEU A 64 7.11 3.43 1.06
C LEU A 64 7.04 3.64 -0.46
N LEU A 65 5.91 4.12 -0.98
CA LEU A 65 5.74 4.42 -2.40
C LEU A 65 6.70 5.53 -2.85
N ARG A 66 6.83 6.59 -2.05
CA ARG A 66 7.80 7.66 -2.30
C ARG A 66 9.25 7.15 -2.32
N LEU A 67 9.61 6.26 -1.39
CA LEU A 67 10.93 5.62 -1.38
C LEU A 67 11.17 4.71 -2.59
N ALA A 68 10.11 4.06 -3.09
CA ALA A 68 10.16 3.27 -4.31
C ALA A 68 10.16 4.13 -5.60
N GLY A 69 10.02 5.45 -5.48
CA GLY A 69 9.94 6.38 -6.62
C GLY A 69 8.61 6.31 -7.37
N LEU A 70 7.53 5.91 -6.70
CA LEU A 70 6.18 5.77 -7.24
C LEU A 70 5.28 6.89 -6.70
N GLU A 71 4.67 7.65 -7.60
CA GLU A 71 3.73 8.74 -7.26
C GLU A 71 2.26 8.25 -7.28
N TRP A 72 2.02 7.08 -6.69
CA TRP A 72 0.67 6.50 -6.61
C TRP A 72 -0.10 7.00 -5.39
N ASP A 73 -1.40 7.25 -5.58
CA ASP A 73 -2.29 7.65 -4.48
C ASP A 73 -2.54 6.49 -3.52
N VAL A 74 -2.68 6.79 -2.22
CA VAL A 74 -2.95 5.77 -1.21
C VAL A 74 -4.43 5.78 -0.83
N PRO A 75 -5.10 4.62 -0.75
CA PRO A 75 -6.46 4.53 -0.26
C PRO A 75 -6.61 5.22 1.11
N ASP A 76 -7.52 6.18 1.18
CA ASP A 76 -7.94 6.83 2.42
C ASP A 76 -9.45 6.73 2.57
N PHE A 77 -9.92 6.68 3.82
CA PHE A 77 -11.34 6.51 4.14
C PHE A 77 -12.17 7.77 3.88
N SER A 78 -11.53 8.86 3.45
CA SER A 78 -12.18 10.13 3.13
C SER A 78 -12.64 10.24 1.67
N THR A 79 -12.31 9.27 0.82
CA THR A 79 -12.66 9.34 -0.61
C THR A 79 -13.95 8.62 -0.89
#